data_AF-A0A3P7JMV9-F1
#
_entry.id   AF-A0A3P7JMV9-F1
#
_cell.length_a   1.000
_cell.length_b   1.000
_cell.length_c   1.000
_cell.angle_alpha   90.00
_cell.angle_beta   90.00
_cell.angle_gamma   90.00
#
_symmetry.space_group_name_H-M   'P 1'
#
loop_
_entity.id
_entity.type
_entity.pdbx_description
1 polymer ?
#
loop_
_entity_poly.entity_id
_entity_poly.type
_entity_poly.pdbx_seq_one_letter_code
_entity_poly.pdbx_strand_id
1 'polypeptide(L)' 'MRESLIQQLEDNCYECAICCQIIHARQGIWTCKTCYHMFHISGGCIINWAKKSKEEDNKY' A
#
# COMPACT_ATOMS: atom_id res chain seq x y z
N MET A 1 -23.81 0.07 -17.84
CA MET A 1 -22.61 -0.82 -17.82
C MET A 1 -21.34 -0.14 -18.35
N ARG A 2 -21.40 1.07 -18.93
CA ARG A 2 -20.21 1.81 -19.40
C ARG A 2 -19.68 2.83 -18.38
N GLU A 3 -20.47 3.13 -17.35
CA GLU A 3 -20.13 4.09 -16.28
C GLU A 3 -19.17 3.50 -15.23
N SER A 4 -19.21 2.18 -15.00
CA SER A 4 -18.34 1.50 -14.03
C SER A 4 -16.86 1.52 -14.41
N LEU A 5 -16.52 1.58 -15.70
CA LEU A 5 -15.12 1.54 -16.14
C LEU A 5 -14.43 2.89 -15.94
N ILE A 6 -15.18 3.97 -16.11
CA ILE A 6 -14.70 5.34 -15.93
C ILE A 6 -14.55 5.62 -14.43
N GLN A 7 -15.51 5.19 -13.60
CA GLN A 7 -15.41 5.32 -12.15
C GLN A 7 -14.17 4.62 -11.59
N GLN A 8 -13.86 3.40 -12.04
CA GLN A 8 -12.68 2.66 -11.59
C GLN A 8 -11.35 3.31 -12.00
N LEU A 9 -11.32 4.04 -13.13
CA LEU A 9 -10.16 4.80 -13.58
C LEU A 9 -10.07 6.18 -12.89
N GLU A 10 -11.21 6.78 -12.53
CA GLU A 10 -11.29 8.08 -11.85
C GLU A 10 -11.07 7.99 -10.33
N ASP A 11 -11.39 6.86 -9.70
CA ASP A 11 -11.42 6.74 -8.24
C ASP A 11 -10.04 6.85 -7.58
N ASN A 12 -8.93 6.75 -8.33
CA ASN A 12 -7.58 6.81 -7.74
C ASN A 12 -7.43 5.87 -6.52
N CYS A 13 -8.13 4.73 -6.54
CA CYS A 13 -8.13 3.75 -5.46
C CYS A 13 -6.80 2.98 -5.47
N TYR A 14 -5.74 3.62 -5.02
CA TYR A 14 -4.47 2.97 -4.77
C TYR A 14 -4.65 1.97 -3.62
N GLU A 15 -4.13 0.76 -3.77
CA GLU A 15 -4.22 -0.27 -2.73
C GLU A 15 -2.86 -0.46 -2.04
N CYS A 16 -2.89 -0.64 -0.72
CA CYS A 16 -1.69 -0.97 0.03
C CYS A 16 -1.30 -2.44 -0.17
N ALA A 17 -0.12 -2.68 -0.74
CA ALA A 17 0.37 -4.04 -1.02
C ALA A 17 0.72 -4.90 0.22
N ILE A 18 0.47 -4.40 1.45
CA ILE A 18 0.67 -5.14 2.70
C ILE A 18 -0.67 -5.60 3.31
N CYS A 19 -1.67 -4.71 3.35
CA CYS A 19 -2.96 -5.02 3.97
C CYS A 19 -4.12 -5.16 2.97
N CYS A 20 -3.84 -4.95 1.68
CA CYS A 20 -4.83 -4.98 0.59
C CYS A 20 -6.03 -4.08 0.87
N GLN A 21 -5.80 -2.91 1.49
CA GLN A 21 -6.83 -1.90 1.76
C GLN A 21 -6.59 -0.64 0.92
N ILE A 22 -7.68 0.05 0.59
CA ILE A 22 -7.66 1.30 -0.17
C ILE A 22 -6.91 2.37 0.61
N ILE A 23 -6.01 3.05 -0.09
CA ILE A 23 -5.24 4.19 0.37
C ILE A 23 -6.02 5.46 0.00
N HIS A 24 -6.47 6.18 1.01
CA HIS A 24 -7.15 7.46 0.84
C HIS A 24 -6.14 8.60 0.73
N ALA A 25 -6.46 9.64 -0.04
CA ALA A 25 -5.59 10.81 -0.28
C ALA A 25 -5.11 11.54 1.00
N ARG A 26 -5.82 11.39 2.12
CA ARG A 26 -5.45 11.99 3.42
C ARG A 26 -4.47 11.15 4.23
N GLN A 27 -4.20 9.91 3.82
CA GLN A 27 -3.27 9.03 4.51
C GLN A 27 -1.84 9.28 4.01
N GLY A 28 -0.86 9.19 4.90
CA GLY A 28 0.55 9.20 4.52
C GLY A 28 0.89 7.93 3.74
N ILE A 29 1.48 8.11 2.56
CA ILE A 29 1.83 7.03 1.64
C ILE A 29 3.34 6.94 1.46
N TRP A 30 3.83 5.72 1.28
CA TRP A 30 5.17 5.47 0.78
C TRP A 30 5.06 4.68 -0.52
N THR A 31 5.83 5.06 -1.52
CA THR A 31 5.92 4.35 -2.79
C THR A 31 7.34 3.84 -2.97
N CYS A 32 7.48 2.54 -3.25
CA CYS A 32 8.79 1.97 -3.54
C CYS A 32 9.28 2.46 -4.91
N LYS A 33 10.51 2.98 -5.00
CA LYS A 33 11.09 3.46 -6.27
C LYS A 33 11.49 2.33 -7.23
N THR A 34 11.53 1.08 -6.76
CA THR A 34 11.97 -0.07 -7.55
C THR A 34 10.78 -0.84 -8.13
N CYS A 35 9.75 -1.10 -7.32
CA CYS A 35 8.57 -1.87 -7.74
C CYS A 35 7.30 -1.04 -7.87
N TYR A 36 7.34 0.26 -7.54
CA TYR A 36 6.22 1.21 -7.64
C TYR A 36 4.96 0.85 -6.83
N HIS A 37 5.02 -0.18 -5.97
CA HIS A 37 3.95 -0.48 -5.03
C HIS A 37 3.81 0.61 -3.97
N MET A 38 2.56 0.83 -3.55
CA MET A 38 2.17 1.82 -2.55
C MET A 38 1.85 1.17 -1.22
N PHE A 39 2.17 1.89 -0.14
CA PHE A 39 2.05 1.38 1.21
C PHE A 39 1.58 2.47 2.18
N HIS A 40 0.77 2.09 3.16
CA HIS A 40 0.41 2.99 4.25
C HIS A 40 1.62 3.29 5.16
N ILE A 41 1.95 4.58 5.29
CA ILE A 41 2.81 5.11 6.37
C ILE A 41 1.95 5.34 7.61
N SER A 42 0.80 6.03 7.48
CA SER A 42 -0.01 6.45 8.63
C SER A 42 -0.64 5.30 9.42
N GLY A 43 -0.84 4.13 8.78
CA GLY A 43 -1.29 2.89 9.43
C GLY A 43 -0.14 1.97 9.87
N GLY A 44 1.12 2.40 9.68
CA GLY A 44 2.30 1.63 10.05
C GLY A 44 2.51 0.34 9.25
N CYS A 45 1.81 0.12 8.12
CA CYS A 45 1.93 -1.12 7.34
C CYS A 45 3.38 -1.37 6.93
N ILE A 46 4.02 -0.40 6.28
CA ILE A 46 5.42 -0.54 5.82
C ILE A 46 6.40 -0.65 6.99
N ILE A 47 6.15 0.07 8.09
CA ILE A 47 7.00 0.08 9.28
C ILE A 47 6.95 -1.28 9.98
N ASN A 48 5.75 -1.83 10.16
CA ASN A 48 5.53 -3.12 10.83
C ASN A 48 6.04 -4.26 9.96
N TRP A 49 5.82 -4.19 8.65
CA TRP A 49 6.37 -5.17 7.71
C TRP A 49 7.90 -5.18 7.74
N ALA A 50 8.56 -4.01 7.70
CA ALA A 50 10.02 -3.93 7.77
C ALA A 50 10.58 -4.47 9.09
N LYS A 51 9.92 -4.21 10.22
CA LYS A 51 10.29 -4.77 11.53
C LYS A 51 10.20 -6.30 11.53
N LYS A 52 9.07 -6.86 11.09
CA LYS A 52 8.86 -8.31 11.01
C LYS A 52 9.86 -8.98 10.07
N SER A 53 10.12 -8.37 8.91
CA SER A 53 11.11 -8.88 7.95
C SER A 53 12.51 -9.01 8.58
N LYS A 54 12.91 -8.06 9.43
CA LYS A 54 14.18 -8.14 10.16
C LYS A 54 14.19 -9.22 11.25
N GLU A 55 13.06 -9.44 11.92
CA GLU A 55 12.93 -10.50 12.93
C GLU A 55 12.93 -11.90 12.31
N GLU A 56 12.39 -12.07 11.10
CA GLU A 56 12.43 -13.33 10.36
C GLU A 56 13.83 -13.66 9.81
N ASP A 57 14.60 -12.66 9.39
CA ASP A 57 16.00 -12.84 8.94
C ASP A 57 16.89 -13.41 10.05
N ASN A 58 16.70 -12.98 11.31
CA ASN A 58 17.47 -13.46 12.47
C ASN A 58 17.08 -14.86 12.98
N LYS A 59 16.16 -15.57 12.32
CA LYS A 59 15.74 -16.94 12.71
C LYS A 59 16.51 -18.06 12.01
N TYR A 60 17.46 -17.71 11.14
CA TYR A 60 18.33 -18.64 10.41
C TYR A 60 19.81 -18.30 10.65
#